data_AF-A0A7Y2WZK8-F1
#
_entry.id   AF-A0A7Y2WZK8-F1
#
_cell.length_a   1.000
_cell.length_b   1.000
_cell.length_c   1.000
_cell.angle_alpha   90.00
_cell.angle_beta   90.00
_cell.angle_gamma   90.00
#
_symmetry.space_group_name_H-M   'P 1'
#
loop_
_entity.id
_entity.type
_entity.pdbx_description
1 polymer ?
#
loop_
_entity_poly.entity_id
_entity_poly.type
_entity_poly.pdbx_seq_one_letter_code
_entity_poly.pdbx_strand_id
1 'polypeptide(L)'
;MKQRLIAEIGQLGGLDKAVDRIVSSLRDWGIFVDTGERYTYSPPSPRIVTDNAALQLWLLQVVLTAHPAEEISFADLIRLPELFPFHFTVTIDNLRQSPTFEVQRQGVSWDMVRLTDEHQKPQSINQLSMM
;
A
#
# COMPACT_ATOMS: atom_id res chain seq x y z
N MET A 1 -18.46 -10.63 9.22
CA MET A 1 -17.05 -10.72 8.78
C MET A 1 -16.52 -12.15 8.90
N LYS A 2 -16.30 -12.68 10.11
CA LYS A 2 -15.71 -14.00 10.36
C LYS A 2 -16.40 -15.16 9.63
N GLN A 3 -17.74 -15.24 9.69
CA GLN A 3 -18.50 -16.28 8.99
C GLN A 3 -18.39 -16.20 7.45
N ARG A 4 -18.24 -15.00 6.88
CA ARG A 4 -18.02 -14.84 5.43
C ARG A 4 -16.61 -15.30 5.02
N LEU A 5 -15.59 -14.94 5.79
CA LEU A 5 -14.21 -15.40 5.55
C LEU A 5 -14.08 -16.94 5.63
N ILE A 6 -14.75 -17.57 6.60
CA ILE A 6 -14.81 -19.04 6.69
C ILE A 6 -15.51 -19.64 5.47
N ALA A 7 -16.59 -19.00 4.99
CA ALA A 7 -17.32 -19.47 3.82
C ALA A 7 -16.52 -19.35 2.51
N GLU A 8 -15.67 -18.32 2.38
CA GLU A 8 -14.85 -18.08 1.17
C GLU A 8 -13.54 -18.89 1.15
N ILE A 9 -12.85 -18.99 2.28
CA ILE A 9 -11.48 -19.54 2.36
C ILE A 9 -11.48 -20.96 2.95
N GLY A 10 -12.60 -21.40 3.52
CA GLY A 10 -12.72 -22.67 4.23
C GLY A 10 -12.23 -22.58 5.68
N GLN A 11 -12.55 -23.61 6.46
CA GLN A 11 -12.27 -23.64 7.88
C GLN A 11 -10.83 -24.12 8.15
N LEU A 12 -9.88 -23.20 8.07
CA LEU A 12 -8.48 -23.45 8.42
C LEU A 12 -8.29 -23.33 9.94
N GLY A 13 -7.59 -24.27 10.57
CA GLY A 13 -7.44 -24.35 12.04
C GLY A 13 -6.83 -23.12 12.73
N GLY A 14 -6.24 -22.19 11.96
CA GLY A 14 -5.71 -20.92 12.45
C GLY A 14 -6.50 -19.67 12.05
N LEU A 15 -7.55 -19.81 11.22
CA LEU A 15 -8.27 -18.66 10.63
C LEU A 15 -8.90 -17.78 11.71
N ASP A 16 -9.49 -18.39 12.74
CA ASP A 16 -10.14 -17.66 13.82
C ASP A 16 -9.18 -16.69 14.53
N LYS A 17 -7.99 -17.16 14.88
CA LYS A 17 -6.97 -16.33 15.53
C LYS A 17 -6.40 -15.27 14.60
N ALA A 18 -6.25 -15.58 13.31
CA ALA A 18 -5.77 -14.62 12.32
C ALA A 18 -6.78 -13.48 12.13
N VAL A 19 -8.06 -13.81 12.02
CA VAL A 19 -9.15 -12.81 11.91
C VAL A 19 -9.20 -11.92 13.15
N ASP A 20 -9.11 -12.51 14.35
CA ASP A 20 -9.13 -11.73 15.59
C ASP A 20 -7.92 -10.77 15.68
N ARG A 21 -6.73 -11.20 15.25
CA ARG A 21 -5.53 -10.35 15.18
C ARG A 21 -5.72 -9.19 14.20
N ILE A 22 -6.22 -9.46 12.99
CA ILE A 22 -6.47 -8.43 11.97
C ILE A 22 -7.47 -7.40 12.50
N VAL A 23 -8.59 -7.86 13.08
CA VAL A 23 -9.60 -6.95 13.67
C VAL A 23 -9.01 -6.11 14.79
N SER A 24 -8.17 -6.69 15.65
CA SER A 24 -7.48 -5.95 16.71
C SER A 24 -6.57 -4.88 16.12
N SER A 25 -5.72 -5.20 15.15
CA SER A 25 -4.83 -4.22 14.51
C SER A 25 -5.60 -3.09 13.82
N LEU A 26 -6.71 -3.41 13.15
CA LEU A 26 -7.56 -2.40 12.53
C LEU A 26 -8.24 -1.49 13.57
N ARG A 27 -8.57 -2.02 14.75
CA ARG A 27 -9.07 -1.20 15.88
C ARG A 27 -7.96 -0.34 16.47
N ASP A 28 -6.76 -0.90 16.67
CA ASP A 28 -5.61 -0.18 17.21
C ASP A 28 -5.22 0.99 16.30
N TRP A 29 -5.37 0.82 14.99
CA TRP A 29 -5.17 1.88 13.99
C TRP A 29 -6.35 2.86 13.88
N GLY A 30 -7.41 2.68 14.66
CA GLY A 30 -8.59 3.56 14.66
C GLY A 30 -9.49 3.43 13.44
N ILE A 31 -9.28 2.41 12.60
CA ILE A 31 -10.07 2.17 11.37
C ILE A 31 -11.47 1.68 11.73
N PHE A 32 -11.58 0.84 12.75
CA PHE A 32 -12.85 0.40 13.30
C PHE A 32 -13.16 1.12 14.61
N VAL A 33 -14.33 1.75 14.65
CA VAL A 33 -14.91 2.30 15.89
C VAL A 33 -15.77 1.23 16.54
N ASP A 34 -15.64 1.07 17.86
CA ASP A 34 -16.50 0.17 18.62
C ASP A 34 -17.94 0.69 18.59
N THR A 35 -18.85 -0.09 18.02
CA THR A 35 -20.27 0.24 17.97
C THR A 35 -21.04 -0.30 19.19
N GLY A 36 -20.36 -0.89 20.19
CA GLY A 36 -20.98 -1.45 21.39
C GLY A 36 -21.67 -2.82 21.17
N GLU A 37 -21.88 -3.21 19.91
CA GLU A 37 -22.38 -4.51 19.51
C GLU A 37 -21.27 -5.42 18.99
N ARG A 38 -21.23 -6.66 19.49
CA ARG A 38 -20.25 -7.67 19.10
C ARG A 38 -20.46 -8.04 17.62
N TYR A 39 -19.42 -7.88 16.81
CA TYR A 39 -19.38 -8.15 15.36
C TYR A 39 -20.12 -7.15 14.46
N THR A 40 -20.62 -6.06 15.02
CA THR A 40 -21.06 -4.88 14.25
C THR A 40 -19.87 -3.92 14.14
N TYR A 41 -19.60 -3.40 12.95
CA TYR A 41 -18.55 -2.42 12.71
C TYR A 41 -19.15 -1.31 11.83
N SER A 42 -19.04 -0.06 12.27
CA SER A 42 -19.45 1.09 11.46
C SER A 42 -18.39 1.39 10.38
N PRO A 43 -18.78 1.83 9.16
CA PRO A 43 -17.81 2.26 8.14
C PRO A 43 -16.84 3.31 8.70
N PRO A 44 -15.59 3.34 8.19
CA PRO A 44 -14.44 3.75 8.96
C PRO A 44 -14.44 5.24 9.33
N SER A 45 -13.93 5.49 10.54
CA SER A 45 -13.32 6.76 11.00
C SER A 45 -12.25 7.24 10.00
N PRO A 46 -11.81 8.51 10.02
CA PRO A 46 -11.14 9.13 8.87
C PRO A 46 -9.88 8.36 8.45
N ARG A 47 -9.64 8.29 7.13
CA ARG A 47 -8.40 7.74 6.57
C ARG A 47 -7.20 8.38 7.27
N ILE A 48 -6.13 7.62 7.51
CA ILE A 48 -4.94 8.17 8.15
C ILE A 48 -4.32 9.18 7.19
N VAL A 49 -4.41 10.47 7.52
CA VAL A 49 -3.86 11.57 6.73
C VAL A 49 -2.61 12.11 7.42
N THR A 50 -1.65 12.53 6.61
CA THR A 50 -0.51 13.34 7.07
C THR A 50 -0.29 14.47 6.07
N ASP A 51 0.02 15.68 6.54
CA ASP A 51 0.37 16.80 5.66
C ASP A 51 1.87 16.79 5.29
N ASN A 52 2.64 15.83 5.81
CA ASN A 52 4.05 15.70 5.50
C ASN A 52 4.25 15.04 4.13
N ALA A 53 4.47 15.86 3.10
CA ALA A 53 4.72 15.41 1.74
C ALA A 53 5.95 14.47 1.63
N ALA A 54 7.01 14.71 2.39
CA ALA A 54 8.20 13.85 2.36
C ALA A 54 7.91 12.44 2.87
N LEU A 55 7.09 12.31 3.93
CA LEU A 55 6.66 11.01 4.44
C LEU A 55 5.75 10.28 3.43
N GLN A 56 4.84 11.00 2.78
CA GLN A 56 4.01 10.44 1.73
C GLN A 56 4.84 9.93 0.54
N LEU A 57 5.78 10.74 0.05
CA LEU A 57 6.69 10.35 -1.03
C LEU A 57 7.55 9.13 -0.62
N TRP A 58 8.04 9.10 0.61
CA TRP A 58 8.77 7.93 1.13
C TRP A 58 7.91 6.67 1.14
N LEU A 59 6.65 6.74 1.56
CA LEU A 59 5.73 5.58 1.51
C LEU A 59 5.49 5.11 0.07
N LEU A 60 5.31 6.03 -0.87
CA LEU A 60 5.16 5.69 -2.30
C LEU A 60 6.43 5.02 -2.84
N GLN A 61 7.61 5.47 -2.42
CA GLN A 61 8.88 4.83 -2.79
C GLN A 61 8.92 3.39 -2.27
N VAL A 62 8.61 3.17 -1.00
CA VAL A 62 8.62 1.83 -0.37
C VAL A 62 7.67 0.88 -1.12
N VAL A 63 6.48 1.35 -1.47
CA VAL A 63 5.53 0.52 -2.22
C VAL A 63 6.03 0.21 -3.63
N LEU A 64 6.57 1.18 -4.37
CA LEU A 64 7.16 0.91 -5.69
C LEU A 64 8.34 -0.06 -5.61
N THR A 65 9.17 0.01 -4.58
CA THR A 65 10.28 -0.94 -4.37
C THR A 65 9.78 -2.36 -4.14
N ALA A 66 8.65 -2.54 -3.46
CA ALA A 66 8.07 -3.85 -3.19
C ALA A 66 7.16 -4.37 -4.31
N HIS A 67 6.70 -3.48 -5.19
CA HIS A 67 5.76 -3.79 -6.25
C HIS A 67 6.47 -4.51 -7.43
N PRO A 68 5.88 -5.54 -8.04
CA PRO A 68 6.54 -6.31 -9.10
C PRO A 68 6.67 -5.56 -10.44
N ALA A 69 5.88 -4.51 -10.65
CA ALA A 69 5.97 -3.68 -11.86
C ALA A 69 7.05 -2.60 -11.73
N GLU A 70 7.88 -2.45 -12.75
CA GLU A 70 8.93 -1.42 -12.82
C GLU A 70 8.35 0.00 -12.94
N GLU A 71 7.17 0.12 -13.52
CA GLU A 71 6.49 1.38 -13.78
C GLU A 71 4.97 1.20 -13.58
N ILE A 72 4.30 2.21 -13.01
CA ILE A 72 2.86 2.22 -12.78
C ILE A 72 2.29 3.63 -12.97
N SER A 73 1.03 3.75 -13.36
CA SER A 73 0.39 5.06 -13.45
C SER A 73 0.27 5.70 -12.06
N PHE A 74 0.44 7.01 -11.96
CA PHE A 74 0.25 7.73 -10.70
C PHE A 74 -1.15 7.50 -10.09
N ALA A 75 -2.18 7.42 -10.95
CA ALA A 75 -3.56 7.20 -10.53
C ALA A 75 -3.77 5.83 -9.87
N ASP A 76 -3.06 4.80 -10.33
CA ASP A 76 -3.11 3.46 -9.76
C ASP A 76 -2.18 3.34 -8.55
N LEU A 77 -0.99 3.95 -8.61
CA LEU A 77 -0.01 3.96 -7.52
C LEU A 77 -0.64 4.39 -6.19
N ILE A 78 -1.33 5.54 -6.15
CA ILE A 78 -1.95 6.06 -4.91
C ILE A 78 -3.16 5.25 -4.44
N ARG A 79 -3.60 4.25 -5.21
CA ARG A 79 -4.75 3.37 -4.92
C ARG A 79 -4.34 1.93 -4.62
N LEU A 80 -3.03 1.65 -4.63
CA LEU A 80 -2.51 0.32 -4.33
C LEU A 80 -2.98 -0.16 -2.95
N PRO A 81 -3.42 -1.42 -2.81
CA PRO A 81 -3.91 -1.97 -1.54
C PRO A 81 -2.83 -1.96 -0.46
N GLU A 82 -1.55 -2.01 -0.82
CA GLU A 82 -0.39 -1.90 0.08
C GLU A 82 -0.34 -0.55 0.81
N LEU A 83 -0.99 0.48 0.27
CA LEU A 83 -1.07 1.81 0.87
C LEU A 83 -2.23 1.95 1.85
N PHE A 84 -3.08 0.94 1.99
CA PHE A 84 -4.10 0.95 3.04
C PHE A 84 -3.44 1.06 4.43
N PRO A 85 -3.94 1.91 5.35
CA PRO A 85 -5.16 2.74 5.30
C PRO A 85 -4.90 4.23 4.99
N PHE A 86 -3.76 4.56 4.40
CA PHE A 86 -3.26 5.93 4.30
C PHE A 86 -3.96 6.70 3.17
N HIS A 87 -4.13 8.01 3.39
CA HIS A 87 -4.59 8.94 2.37
C HIS A 87 -3.46 9.85 1.93
N PHE A 88 -3.30 9.96 0.61
CA PHE A 88 -2.26 10.74 -0.03
C PHE A 88 -2.84 12.03 -0.59
N THR A 89 -2.18 13.13 -0.30
CA THR A 89 -2.47 14.48 -0.82
C THR A 89 -1.37 14.98 -1.77
N VAL A 90 -0.25 14.27 -1.86
CA VAL A 90 0.79 14.53 -2.86
C VAL A 90 0.22 14.44 -4.27
N THR A 91 0.69 15.35 -5.11
CA THR A 91 0.32 15.46 -6.52
C THR A 91 1.45 14.93 -7.39
N ILE A 92 1.17 14.75 -8.68
CA ILE A 92 2.20 14.35 -9.65
C ILE A 92 3.38 15.35 -9.70
N ASP A 93 3.13 16.64 -9.47
CA ASP A 93 4.16 17.66 -9.43
C ASP A 93 5.11 17.47 -8.25
N ASN A 94 4.62 16.97 -7.11
CA ASN A 94 5.48 16.62 -5.98
C ASN A 94 6.43 15.45 -6.31
N LEU A 95 5.95 14.48 -7.10
CA LEU A 95 6.79 13.37 -7.56
C LEU A 95 7.85 13.87 -8.55
N ARG A 96 7.49 14.76 -9.47
CA ARG A 96 8.43 15.37 -10.44
C ARG A 96 9.55 16.18 -9.77
N GLN A 97 9.26 16.80 -8.63
CA GLN A 97 10.24 17.57 -7.86
C GLN A 97 11.14 16.70 -6.98
N SER A 98 10.76 15.42 -6.79
CA SER A 98 11.52 14.50 -5.95
C SER A 98 12.63 13.82 -6.75
N PRO A 99 13.86 13.74 -6.23
CA PRO A 99 14.97 13.05 -6.90
C PRO A 99 14.81 11.52 -6.93
N THR A 100 13.81 10.98 -6.23
CA THR A 100 13.59 9.54 -6.09
C THR A 100 12.74 8.96 -7.22
N PHE A 101 11.95 9.80 -7.91
CA PHE A 101 10.98 9.34 -8.90
C PHE A 101 11.31 9.86 -10.28
N GLU A 102 11.12 9.00 -11.28
CA GLU A 102 11.04 9.40 -12.68
C GLU A 102 9.57 9.38 -13.11
N VAL A 103 9.14 10.48 -13.70
CA VAL A 103 7.76 10.65 -14.15
C VAL A 103 7.73 10.89 -15.65
N GLN A 104 7.29 9.89 -16.41
CA GLN A 104 7.14 9.96 -17.85
C GLN A 104 5.66 10.16 -18.23
N ARG A 105 5.39 11.13 -19.11
CA ARG A 105 4.06 11.26 -19.70
C ARG A 105 3.93 10.33 -20.90
N GLN A 106 3.02 9.38 -20.83
CA GLN A 106 2.69 8.45 -21.91
C GLN A 106 1.27 8.75 -22.44
N GLY A 107 1.17 9.07 -23.73
CA GLY A 107 -0.09 9.47 -24.34
C GLY A 107 -0.68 10.76 -23.75
N VAL A 108 -2.00 10.91 -23.85
CA VAL A 108 -2.69 12.18 -23.54
C VAL A 108 -2.88 12.41 -22.04
N SER A 109 -2.87 11.36 -21.21
CA SER A 109 -3.26 11.49 -19.79
C SER A 109 -2.57 10.55 -18.81
N TRP A 110 -1.62 9.71 -19.24
CA TRP A 110 -0.95 8.80 -18.32
C TRP A 110 0.36 9.43 -17.86
N ASP A 111 0.43 9.77 -16.58
CA ASP A 111 1.70 10.07 -15.91
C ASP A 111 2.15 8.78 -15.24
N MET A 112 3.13 8.15 -15.87
CA MET A 112 3.74 6.92 -15.41
C MET A 112 4.89 7.23 -14.47
N VAL A 113 4.99 6.47 -13.39
CA VAL A 113 5.92 6.68 -12.29
C VAL A 113 6.75 5.42 -12.10
N ARG A 114 8.07 5.63 -12.00
CA ARG A 114 9.04 4.61 -11.59
C ARG A 114 10.05 5.21 -10.62
N LEU A 115 10.82 4.37 -9.96
CA LEU A 115 11.99 4.82 -9.17
C LEU A 115 13.14 5.21 -10.10
N THR A 116 13.97 6.15 -9.69
CA THR A 116 15.25 6.42 -10.38
C THR A 116 16.18 5.21 -10.31
N ASP A 117 17.05 5.04 -11.31
CA ASP A 117 17.97 3.88 -11.42
C ASP A 117 18.87 3.69 -10.18
N GLU A 118 19.18 4.76 -9.44
CA GLU A 118 19.93 4.69 -8.18
C GLU A 118 19.21 3.88 -7.10
N HIS A 119 17.88 3.87 -7.12
CA HIS A 119 17.01 3.18 -6.16
C HIS A 119 16.37 1.92 -6.73
N GLN A 120 16.55 1.63 -8.02
CA GLN A 120 15.99 0.46 -8.70
C GLN A 120 16.80 -0.83 -8.51
N LYS A 121 17.97 -0.87 -7.87
CA LYS A 121 18.74 -2.13 -7.76
C LYS A 121 18.12 -3.11 -6.76
N PRO A 122 17.43 -4.19 -7.17
CA PRO A 122 17.55 -5.43 -6.44
C PRO A 122 19.00 -5.89 -6.62
N GLN A 123 19.67 -6.22 -5.52
CA GLN A 123 20.91 -6.98 -5.60
C GLN A 123 20.62 -8.23 -6.43
N SER A 124 21.21 -8.31 -7.62
CA SER A 124 21.25 -9.56 -8.39
C SER A 124 22.05 -10.58 -7.58
N ILE A 125 21.38 -11.29 -6.68
CA ILE A 125 21.86 -12.56 -6.14
C ILE A 125 21.66 -13.55 -7.28
N ASN A 126 22.65 -13.64 -8.18
CA ASN A 126 23.00 -14.85 -8.94
C ASN A 126 24.19 -14.57 -9.86
N GLN A 127 25.39 -14.56 -9.26
CA GLN A 127 26.63 -14.95 -9.93
C GLN A 127 27.52 -15.75 -8.97
N LEU A 128 27.03 -16.91 -8.51
CA LEU A 128 27.87 -17.97 -7.93
C LEU A 128 27.23 -19.33 -8.26
N SER A 129 27.26 -19.71 -9.54
CA SER A 129 27.17 -21.11 -9.96
C SER A 129 27.85 -21.27 -11.32
N MET A 130 29.14 -20.99 -11.37
CA MET A 130 30.08 -21.57 -12.34
C MET A 130 31.51 -21.31 -11.84
N MET A 131 31.91 -22.09 -10.84
CA MET A 131 33.28 -22.56 -10.63
C MET A 131 33.19 -23.95 -9.98
#